data_AF-A0A5M6A502-F1
#
_entry.id   AF-A0A5M6A502-F1
#
_cell.length_a   1.000
_cell.length_b   1.000
_cell.length_c   1.000
_cell.angle_alpha   90.00
_cell.angle_beta   90.00
_cell.angle_gamma   90.00
#
_symmetry.space_group_name_H-M   'P 1'
#
loop_
_entity.id
_entity.type
_entity.pdbx_description
1 polymer ?
#
loop_
_entity_poly.entity_id
_entity_poly.type
_entity_poly.pdbx_seq_one_letter_code
_entity_poly.pdbx_strand_id
1 'polypeptide(L)'
;MNDLTVVDSIYLDAQQKEDVRRLSSLGYSSKDIAVSLGLSPEDVGLFVRDAETVGTSVNFLIREGILVARAAPEIKLHEAAEGGNVEAIKQLEAVRKRHTFERLIEQMDDDEFN
;
A
#
# COMPACT_ATOMS: atom_id res chain seq x y z
N MET A 1 17.82 20.01 13.48
CA MET A 1 17.71 18.99 12.42
C MET A 1 17.48 19.73 11.13
N ASN A 2 18.31 19.51 10.10
CA ASN A 2 17.93 19.95 8.76
C ASN A 2 16.70 19.13 8.38
N ASP A 3 15.57 19.82 8.20
CA ASP A 3 14.38 19.26 7.58
C ASP A 3 14.70 19.10 6.09
N LEU A 4 15.39 18.01 5.76
CA LEU A 4 15.58 17.57 4.38
C LEU A 4 14.19 17.13 3.91
N THR A 5 13.45 18.06 3.31
CA THR A 5 12.21 17.72 2.61
C THR A 5 12.54 16.61 1.63
N VAL A 6 11.97 15.42 1.81
CA VAL A 6 12.10 14.33 0.84
C VAL A 6 11.49 14.84 -0.47
N VAL A 7 12.31 14.92 -1.52
CA VAL A 7 11.90 15.40 -2.84
C VAL A 7 11.75 14.21 -3.78
N ASP A 8 10.66 14.20 -4.55
CA ASP A 8 10.45 13.22 -5.61
C ASP A 8 11.58 13.27 -6.64
N SER A 9 12.09 12.10 -6.99
CA SER A 9 13.07 11.91 -8.06
C SER A 9 12.41 11.90 -9.42
N ILE A 10 11.15 11.47 -9.48
CA ILE A 10 10.37 11.36 -10.71
C ILE A 10 9.02 12.05 -10.57
N TYR A 11 8.60 12.72 -11.64
CA TYR A 11 7.27 13.32 -11.73
C TYR A 11 6.38 12.46 -12.62
N LEU A 12 5.26 12.00 -12.04
CA LEU A 12 4.23 11.24 -12.74
C LEU A 12 3.05 12.14 -13.09
N ASP A 13 2.46 11.92 -14.27
CA ASP A 13 1.19 12.54 -14.62
C ASP A 13 0.00 11.91 -13.86
N ALA A 14 -1.19 12.49 -14.00
CA ALA A 14 -2.37 12.02 -13.28
C ALA A 14 -2.78 10.58 -13.63
N GLN A 15 -2.60 10.16 -14.88
CA GLN A 15 -2.94 8.81 -15.34
C GLN A 15 -1.94 7.80 -14.79
N GLN A 16 -0.64 8.11 -14.87
CA GLN A 16 0.42 7.27 -14.30
C GLN A 16 0.23 7.09 -12.80
N LYS A 17 -0.14 8.15 -12.07
CA LYS A 17 -0.44 8.05 -10.62
C LYS A 17 -1.61 7.10 -10.32
N GLU A 18 -2.66 7.13 -11.15
CA GLU A 18 -3.77 6.18 -11.04
C GLU A 18 -3.32 4.75 -11.33
N ASP A 19 -2.51 4.55 -12.37
CA ASP A 19 -2.00 3.24 -12.74
C ASP A 19 -1.06 2.65 -11.68
N VAL A 20 -0.24 3.48 -11.02
CA VAL A 20 0.55 3.06 -9.85
C VAL A 20 -0.34 2.49 -8.75
N ARG A 21 -1.41 3.22 -8.37
CA ARG A 21 -2.34 2.77 -7.32
C ARG A 21 -3.06 1.50 -7.70
N ARG A 22 -3.51 1.39 -8.95
CA ARG A 22 -4.21 0.21 -9.47
C ARG A 22 -3.29 -1.00 -9.46
N LEU A 23 -2.09 -0.89 -10.00
CA LEU A 23 -1.17 -2.01 -10.10
C LEU A 23 -0.63 -2.41 -8.72
N SER A 24 -0.36 -1.46 -7.83
CA SER A 24 0.04 -1.79 -6.45
C SER A 24 -1.08 -2.50 -5.68
N SER A 25 -2.35 -2.12 -5.91
CA SER A 25 -3.52 -2.78 -5.32
C SER A 25 -3.66 -4.25 -5.74
N LEU A 26 -3.09 -4.61 -6.90
CA LEU A 26 -3.05 -5.98 -7.43
C LEU A 26 -1.78 -6.75 -7.01
N GLY A 27 -0.87 -6.10 -6.26
CA GLY A 27 0.35 -6.72 -5.75
C GLY A 27 1.54 -6.72 -6.72
N TYR A 28 1.51 -5.91 -7.78
CA TYR A 28 2.68 -5.76 -8.65
C TYR A 28 3.85 -5.06 -7.94
N SER A 29 5.07 -5.47 -8.24
CA SER A 29 6.29 -4.86 -7.70
C SER A 29 6.51 -3.46 -8.27
N SER A 30 7.24 -2.59 -7.56
CA SER A 30 7.60 -1.25 -8.07
C SER A 30 8.31 -1.32 -9.43
N LYS A 31 9.13 -2.35 -9.65
CA LYS A 31 9.82 -2.59 -10.93
C LYS A 31 8.84 -2.94 -12.06
N ASP A 32 7.90 -3.85 -11.81
CA ASP A 32 6.91 -4.24 -12.83
C ASP A 32 5.94 -3.10 -13.13
N ILE A 33 5.59 -2.30 -12.12
CA ILE A 33 4.81 -1.08 -12.29
C ILE A 33 5.55 -0.09 -13.20
N ALA A 34 6.82 0.19 -12.93
CA ALA A 34 7.64 1.09 -13.75
C ALA A 34 7.71 0.64 -15.22
N VAL A 35 7.84 -0.68 -15.46
CA VAL A 35 7.80 -1.27 -16.81
C VAL A 35 6.41 -1.09 -17.44
N SER A 36 5.33 -1.35 -16.70
CA SER A 36 3.96 -1.18 -17.20
C SER A 36 3.61 0.26 -17.55
N LEU A 37 4.20 1.24 -16.86
CA LEU A 37 4.06 2.66 -17.16
C LEU A 37 4.84 3.09 -18.41
N GLY A 38 5.66 2.21 -18.99
CA GLY A 38 6.49 2.51 -20.15
C GLY A 38 7.63 3.48 -19.86
N LEU A 39 8.13 3.50 -18.62
CA LEU A 39 9.22 4.38 -18.21
C LEU A 39 10.53 4.03 -18.92
N SER A 40 11.38 5.03 -19.13
CA SER A 40 12.73 4.82 -19.66
C SER A 40 13.59 4.02 -18.65
N PRO A 41 14.68 3.36 -19.08
CA PRO A 41 15.55 2.64 -18.15
C PRO A 41 16.12 3.49 -17.00
N GLU A 42 16.36 4.79 -17.26
CA GLU A 42 16.80 5.74 -16.23
C GLU A 42 15.67 6.03 -15.23
N ASP A 43 14.48 6.32 -15.73
CA ASP A 43 13.29 6.62 -14.93
C ASP A 43 12.83 5.43 -14.09
N VAL A 44 13.02 4.19 -14.56
CA VAL A 44 12.75 2.98 -13.77
C VAL A 44 13.58 2.99 -12.48
N GLY A 45 14.85 3.40 -12.55
CA GLY A 45 15.72 3.49 -11.38
C GLY A 45 15.23 4.54 -10.38
N LEU A 46 14.83 5.71 -10.88
CA LEU A 46 14.27 6.79 -10.06
C LEU A 46 12.92 6.41 -9.44
N PHE A 47 12.05 5.75 -10.20
CA PHE A 47 10.76 5.27 -9.72
C PHE A 47 10.92 4.24 -8.59
N VAL A 48 11.80 3.26 -8.77
CA VAL A 48 12.05 2.24 -7.74
C VAL A 48 12.65 2.87 -6.48
N ARG A 49 13.60 3.81 -6.65
CA ARG A 49 14.15 4.57 -5.52
C ARG A 49 13.08 5.32 -4.75
N ASP A 50 12.20 6.02 -5.46
CA ASP A 50 11.11 6.75 -4.83
C ASP A 50 10.15 5.78 -4.14
N ALA A 51 9.79 4.66 -4.78
CA ALA A 51 8.93 3.63 -4.20
C ALA A 51 9.44 3.11 -2.84
N GLU A 52 10.76 3.02 -2.65
CA GLU A 52 11.40 2.55 -1.42
C GLU A 52 11.62 3.68 -0.39
N THR A 53 11.58 4.94 -0.81
CA THR A 53 11.84 6.10 0.04
C THR A 53 10.55 6.63 0.66
N VAL A 54 10.42 6.49 1.98
CA VAL A 54 9.26 7.03 2.72
C VAL A 54 9.17 8.55 2.55
N GLY A 55 7.98 9.03 2.20
CA GLY A 55 7.70 10.46 2.00
C GLY A 55 7.68 10.91 0.55
N THR A 56 8.07 10.06 -0.40
CA THR A 56 7.89 10.35 -1.83
C THR A 56 6.46 10.07 -2.28
N SER A 57 6.06 10.70 -3.39
CA SER A 57 4.77 10.47 -4.03
C SER A 57 4.60 9.02 -4.47
N VAL A 58 5.64 8.38 -5.04
CA VAL A 58 5.54 6.99 -5.51
C VAL A 58 5.34 6.03 -4.34
N ASN A 59 6.09 6.19 -3.25
CA ASN A 59 5.91 5.39 -2.04
C ASN A 59 4.49 5.53 -1.48
N PHE A 60 3.98 6.77 -1.41
CA PHE A 60 2.63 7.04 -0.96
C PHE A 60 1.57 6.33 -1.83
N LEU A 61 1.64 6.47 -3.15
CA LEU A 61 0.68 5.86 -4.09
C LEU A 61 0.69 4.33 -4.01
N ILE A 62 1.85 3.71 -3.89
CA ILE A 62 1.96 2.25 -3.74
C ILE A 62 1.28 1.81 -2.45
N ARG A 63 1.61 2.45 -1.32
CA ARG A 63 1.02 2.13 -0.01
C ARG A 63 -0.48 2.38 0.01
N GLU A 64 -0.94 3.48 -0.60
CA GLU A 64 -2.36 3.80 -0.72
C GLU A 64 -3.10 2.71 -1.51
N GLY A 65 -2.60 2.32 -2.68
CA GLY A 65 -3.25 1.27 -3.50
C GLY A 65 -3.34 -0.07 -2.77
N ILE A 66 -2.28 -0.48 -2.08
CA ILE A 66 -2.28 -1.70 -1.25
C ILE A 66 -3.30 -1.59 -0.11
N LEU A 67 -3.33 -0.46 0.59
CA LEU A 67 -4.26 -0.22 1.68
C LEU A 67 -5.71 -0.28 1.21
N VAL A 68 -6.03 0.38 0.09
CA VAL A 68 -7.38 0.40 -0.48
C VAL A 68 -7.82 -1.00 -0.91
N ALA A 69 -6.94 -1.79 -1.54
CA ALA A 69 -7.25 -3.18 -1.90
C ALA A 69 -7.61 -4.05 -0.69
N ARG A 70 -6.97 -3.81 0.46
CA ARG A 70 -7.26 -4.53 1.71
C ARG A 70 -8.51 -4.00 2.40
N ALA A 71 -8.62 -2.68 2.51
CA ALA A 71 -9.69 -2.03 3.25
C ALA A 71 -11.05 -2.15 2.56
N ALA A 72 -11.13 -2.04 1.23
CA ALA A 72 -12.42 -2.02 0.54
C ALA A 72 -13.25 -3.32 0.71
N PRO A 73 -12.68 -4.54 0.59
CA PRO A 73 -13.39 -5.76 0.94
C PRO A 73 -13.79 -5.83 2.42
N GLU A 74 -12.92 -5.39 3.32
CA GLU A 74 -13.17 -5.43 4.77
C GLU A 74 -14.29 -4.46 5.18
N ILE A 75 -14.35 -3.27 4.58
CA ILE A 75 -15.44 -2.30 4.77
C ILE A 75 -16.76 -2.89 4.31
N LYS A 76 -16.82 -3.44 3.08
CA LYS A 76 -18.04 -4.10 2.57
C LYS A 76 -18.48 -5.27 3.45
N LEU A 77 -17.52 -6.03 3.96
CA LEU A 77 -17.78 -7.14 4.87
C LEU A 77 -18.37 -6.64 6.19
N HIS A 78 -17.84 -5.52 6.69
CA HIS A 78 -18.34 -4.87 7.89
C HIS A 78 -19.77 -4.36 7.72
N GLU A 79 -20.06 -3.64 6.63
CA GLU A 79 -21.40 -3.16 6.28
C GLU A 79 -22.41 -4.32 6.18
N ALA A 80 -22.02 -5.43 5.55
CA ALA A 80 -22.88 -6.62 5.45
C ALA A 80 -23.12 -7.28 6.82
N ALA A 81 -22.11 -7.29 7.70
CA ALA A 81 -22.22 -7.82 9.06
C ALA A 81 -23.16 -6.95 9.91
N GLU A 82 -23.10 -5.62 9.79
CA GLU A 82 -24.04 -4.69 10.45
C GLU A 82 -25.48 -4.91 9.97
N GLY A 83 -25.66 -5.26 8.70
CA GLY A 83 -26.94 -5.66 8.13
C GLY A 83 -27.44 -7.04 8.58
N GLY A 84 -26.74 -7.73 9.48
CA GLY A 84 -27.15 -9.02 10.04
C GLY A 84 -26.75 -10.24 9.19
N ASN A 85 -25.87 -10.09 8.20
CA ASN A 85 -25.37 -11.24 7.43
C ASN A 85 -24.44 -12.11 8.28
N VAL A 86 -24.94 -13.27 8.70
CA VAL A 86 -24.23 -14.23 9.56
C VAL A 86 -22.90 -14.70 8.95
N GLU A 87 -22.83 -14.86 7.64
CA GLU A 87 -21.60 -15.27 6.97
C GLU A 87 -20.56 -14.14 6.99
N ALA A 88 -21.00 -12.90 6.76
CA ALA A 88 -20.15 -11.72 6.87
C ALA A 88 -19.59 -11.53 8.28
N ILE A 89 -20.39 -11.79 9.32
CA ILE A 89 -19.95 -11.75 10.72
C ILE A 89 -18.80 -12.74 10.96
N LYS A 90 -18.95 -14.00 10.54
CA LYS A 90 -17.90 -15.03 10.71
C LYS A 90 -16.61 -14.67 9.99
N GLN A 91 -16.72 -14.20 8.75
CA GLN A 91 -15.56 -13.78 7.97
C GLN A 91 -14.89 -12.55 8.59
N LEU A 92 -15.68 -11.61 9.14
CA LEU A 92 -15.14 -10.43 9.81
C LEU A 92 -14.40 -10.78 11.10
N GLU A 93 -14.83 -11.80 11.85
CA GLU A 93 -14.06 -12.31 12.99
C GLU A 93 -12.69 -12.86 12.57
N ALA A 94 -12.61 -13.57 11.44
CA ALA A 94 -11.34 -14.05 10.90
C ALA A 94 -10.41 -12.88 10.51
N VAL A 95 -10.96 -11.85 9.86
CA VAL A 95 -10.24 -10.61 9.53
C VAL A 95 -9.70 -9.93 10.79
N ARG A 96 -10.53 -9.75 11.83
CA ARG A 96 -10.12 -9.12 13.09
C ARG A 96 -9.02 -9.89 13.82
N LYS A 97 -9.09 -11.23 13.80
CA LYS A 97 -8.04 -12.10 14.37
C LYS A 97 -6.71 -11.92 13.63
N ARG A 98 -6.73 -11.87 12.29
CA ARG A 98 -5.55 -11.60 11.48
C ARG A 98 -4.91 -10.26 11.84
N HIS A 99 -5.69 -9.18 11.89
CA HIS A 99 -5.19 -7.85 12.29
C HIS A 99 -4.60 -7.82 13.70
N THR A 100 -5.19 -8.59 14.62
CA THR A 100 -4.66 -8.71 15.99
C THR A 100 -3.32 -9.43 15.99
N PHE A 101 -3.18 -10.49 15.19
CA PHE A 101 -1.92 -11.21 15.05
C PHE A 101 -0.84 -10.33 14.40
N GLU A 102 -1.14 -9.64 13.30
CA GLU A 102 -0.20 -8.75 12.61
C GLU A 102 0.33 -7.65 13.56
N ARG A 103 -0.55 -7.01 14.33
CA ARG A 103 -0.15 -6.00 15.33
C ARG A 103 0.76 -6.56 16.43
N LEU A 104 0.54 -7.80 16.85
CA LEU A 104 1.39 -8.44 17.85
C LEU A 104 2.80 -8.70 17.28
N ILE A 105 2.92 -9.10 16.02
CA ILE A 105 4.22 -9.28 15.36
C ILE A 105 4.93 -7.93 15.24
N GLU A 106 4.25 -6.87 14.79
CA GLU A 106 4.82 -5.52 14.72
C GLU A 106 5.35 -5.05 16.09
N GLN A 107 4.60 -5.28 17.17
CA GLN A 107 5.05 -4.96 18.53
C GLN A 107 6.27 -5.77 18.97
N MET A 108 6.37 -7.04 18.58
CA MET A 108 7.52 -7.88 18.90
C MET A 108 8.78 -7.44 18.14
N ASP A 109 8.64 -7.06 16.86
CA ASP A 109 9.75 -6.57 16.04
C ASP A 109 10.25 -5.20 16.54
N ASP A 110 9.35 -4.33 17.01
CA ASP A 110 9.69 -3.00 17.57
C ASP A 110 10.47 -3.10 18.90
N ASP A 111 10.21 -4.14 19.70
CA ASP A 111 10.90 -4.39 20.97
C ASP A 111 12.33 -4.96 20.78
N GLU A 112 12.71 -5.45 19.59
CA GLU A 112 14.04 -6.02 19.32
C GLU A 112 15.12 -4.94 19.01
N PHE A 113 14.71 -3.68 18.78
CA PHE A 113 15.59 -2.57 18.38
C PHE A 113 15.73 -1.41 19.39
N ASN A 114 15.25 -1.57 20.63
CA ASN A 114 15.41 -0.57 21.71
C ASN A 114 16.62 -0.82 22.63
#